data_AF-A0A921EYX5-F1
#
_entry.id   AF-A0A921EYX5-F1
#
_cell.length_a   1.000
_cell.length_b   1.000
_cell.length_c   1.000
_cell.angle_alpha   90.00
_cell.angle_beta   90.00
_cell.angle_gamma   90.00
#
_symmetry.space_group_name_H-M   'P 1'
#
loop_
_entity.id
_entity.type
_entity.pdbx_description
1 polymer ?
#
loop_
_entity_poly.entity_id
_entity_poly.type
_entity_poly.pdbx_seq_one_letter_code
_entity_poly.pdbx_strand_id
1 'polypeptide(L)'
;MTSIHLCRKTRTQARRELLDQIKAQVCYTELVYGRVKKKLAVNLTKAEVGSLVIAVLGDGATDVEKLGKNYYVTNSTRRAQLVINSFNYRLITANRVTE
;
A
#
# COMPACT_ATOMS: atom_id res chain seq x y z
N MET A 1 29.93 4.77 16.68
CA MET A 1 29.20 4.21 15.50
C MET A 1 27.92 3.45 15.88
N THR A 2 27.29 3.75 17.03
CA THR A 2 26.24 2.88 17.61
C THR A 2 24.81 3.45 17.44
N SER A 3 24.65 4.78 17.43
CA SER A 3 23.31 5.42 17.39
C SER A 3 22.60 5.35 16.04
N ILE A 4 23.33 5.37 14.92
CA ILE A 4 22.74 5.29 13.57
C ILE A 4 22.11 3.91 13.32
N HIS A 5 22.73 2.84 13.83
CA HIS A 5 22.27 1.48 13.59
C HIS A 5 20.99 1.16 14.38
N LEU A 6 20.87 1.67 15.62
CA LEU A 6 19.64 1.54 16.42
C LEU A 6 18.47 2.32 15.79
N CYS A 7 18.71 3.56 15.34
CA CYS A 7 17.70 4.42 14.69
C CYS A 7 17.18 3.85 13.35
N ARG A 8 18.02 3.14 12.58
CA ARG A 8 17.60 2.48 11.33
C ARG A 8 16.75 1.23 11.57
N LYS A 9 17.06 0.47 12.63
CA LYS A 9 16.27 -0.70 13.04
C LYS A 9 14.86 -0.29 13.48
N THR A 10 14.72 0.76 14.30
CA THR A 10 13.40 1.20 14.79
C THR A 10 12.50 1.73 13.68
N ARG A 11 13.04 2.49 12.72
CA ARG A 11 12.27 2.98 11.55
C ARG A 11 11.76 1.87 10.64
N THR A 12 12.59 0.84 10.42
CA THR A 12 12.20 -0.30 9.59
C THR A 12 11.14 -1.16 10.28
N GLN A 13 11.25 -1.33 11.59
CA GLN A 13 10.27 -2.05 12.40
C GLN A 13 8.91 -1.34 12.43
N ALA A 14 8.90 -0.03 12.73
CA ALA A 14 7.67 0.76 12.76
C ALA A 14 6.96 0.79 11.39
N ARG A 15 7.72 0.87 10.28
CA ARG A 15 7.18 0.76 8.93
C ARG A 15 6.48 -0.58 8.72
N ARG A 16 7.13 -1.67 9.13
CA ARG A 16 6.60 -3.03 8.97
C ARG A 16 5.30 -3.22 9.76
N GLU A 17 5.29 -2.80 11.02
CA GLU A 17 4.10 -2.85 11.88
C GLU A 17 2.93 -2.06 11.28
N LEU A 18 3.20 -0.88 10.72
CA LEU A 18 2.17 -0.08 10.05
C LEU A 18 1.61 -0.81 8.81
N LEU A 19 2.47 -1.39 7.97
CA LEU A 19 2.03 -2.17 6.81
C LEU A 19 1.19 -3.39 7.22
N ASP A 20 1.56 -4.08 8.30
CA ASP A 20 0.81 -5.21 8.84
C ASP A 20 -0.56 -4.78 9.40
N GLN A 21 -0.63 -3.64 10.09
CA GLN A 21 -1.89 -3.06 10.56
C GLN A 21 -2.82 -2.68 9.40
N ILE A 22 -2.27 -2.06 8.35
CA ILE A 22 -3.03 -1.71 7.14
C ILE A 22 -3.53 -2.99 6.46
N LYS A 23 -2.67 -4.00 6.31
CA LYS A 23 -3.00 -5.28 5.68
C LYS A 23 -4.13 -6.01 6.41
N ALA A 24 -4.17 -5.96 7.74
CA ALA A 24 -5.22 -6.59 8.53
C ALA A 24 -6.59 -5.89 8.40
N GLN A 25 -6.61 -4.60 8.09
CA GLN A 25 -7.83 -3.78 8.11
C GLN A 25 -8.30 -3.33 6.72
N VAL A 26 -7.48 -3.50 5.68
CA VAL A 26 -7.78 -2.97 4.35
C VAL A 26 -9.11 -3.51 3.83
N CYS A 27 -9.97 -2.59 3.39
CA CYS A 27 -11.28 -2.93 2.87
C CYS A 27 -11.53 -2.28 1.51
N TYR A 28 -12.47 -2.85 0.76
CA TYR A 28 -12.79 -2.47 -0.60
C TYR A 28 -14.29 -2.18 -0.72
N THR A 29 -14.65 -1.29 -1.65
CA THR A 29 -16.05 -1.12 -2.08
C THR A 29 -16.13 -1.33 -3.59
N GLU A 30 -17.33 -1.53 -4.12
CA GLU A 30 -17.57 -1.69 -5.56
C GLU A 30 -16.94 -0.57 -6.40
N LEU A 31 -17.03 0.67 -5.91
CA LEU A 31 -16.45 1.84 -6.58
C LEU A 31 -14.93 1.78 -6.69
N VAL A 32 -14.26 1.13 -5.73
CA VAL A 32 -12.81 1.00 -5.69
C VAL A 32 -12.33 0.08 -6.80
N TYR A 33 -13.00 -1.06 -7.00
CA TYR A 33 -12.67 -1.98 -8.09
C TYR A 33 -12.78 -1.31 -9.45
N GLY A 34 -13.81 -0.48 -9.66
CA GLY A 34 -13.96 0.32 -10.88
C GLY A 34 -12.80 1.30 -11.09
N ARG A 35 -12.38 2.00 -10.03
CA ARG A 35 -11.27 2.96 -10.09
C ARG A 35 -9.92 2.30 -10.38
N VAL A 36 -9.63 1.17 -9.73
CA VAL A 36 -8.38 0.42 -9.91
C VAL A 36 -8.25 -0.06 -11.36
N LYS A 37 -9.30 -0.68 -11.91
CA LYS A 37 -9.32 -1.14 -13.31
C LYS A 37 -9.02 0.01 -14.28
N LYS A 38 -9.71 1.14 -14.12
CA LYS A 38 -9.55 2.31 -15.00
C LYS A 38 -8.14 2.90 -14.92
N LYS A 39 -7.59 3.03 -13.72
CA LYS A 39 -6.29 3.69 -13.50
C LYS A 39 -5.09 2.86 -13.88
N LEU A 40 -5.17 1.54 -13.69
CA LEU A 40 -4.11 0.63 -14.08
C LEU A 40 -4.23 0.18 -15.55
N ALA A 41 -5.31 0.57 -16.25
CA ALA A 41 -5.63 0.16 -17.62
C ALA A 41 -5.63 -1.38 -17.80
N VAL A 42 -6.12 -2.09 -16.78
CA VAL A 42 -6.15 -3.56 -16.72
C VAL A 42 -7.53 -4.07 -16.31
N ASN A 43 -7.94 -5.19 -16.88
CA ASN A 43 -9.19 -5.87 -16.54
C ASN A 43 -8.98 -6.87 -15.40
N LEU A 44 -8.66 -6.37 -14.21
CA LEU A 44 -8.55 -7.21 -13.01
C LEU A 44 -9.93 -7.54 -12.44
N THR A 45 -10.12 -8.81 -12.08
CA THR A 45 -11.21 -9.28 -11.23
C THR A 45 -11.05 -8.73 -9.81
N LYS A 46 -12.13 -8.78 -9.02
CA LYS A 46 -12.09 -8.36 -7.60
C LYS A 46 -11.07 -9.16 -6.79
N ALA A 47 -10.98 -10.46 -7.07
CA ALA A 47 -10.02 -11.36 -6.44
C ALA A 47 -8.58 -10.94 -6.76
N GLU A 48 -8.27 -10.68 -8.04
CA GLU A 48 -6.94 -10.23 -8.45
C GLU A 48 -6.57 -8.87 -7.87
N VAL A 49 -7.52 -7.94 -7.73
CA VAL A 49 -7.29 -6.68 -7.01
C VAL A 49 -6.93 -6.94 -5.55
N GLY A 50 -7.66 -7.84 -4.87
CA GLY A 50 -7.33 -8.26 -3.51
C GLY A 50 -5.93 -8.87 -3.40
N SER A 51 -5.60 -9.80 -4.29
CA SER A 51 -4.28 -10.44 -4.35
C SER A 51 -3.16 -9.42 -4.60
N LEU A 52 -3.36 -8.45 -5.50
CA LEU A 52 -2.39 -7.38 -5.75
C LEU A 52 -2.14 -6.55 -4.49
N VAL A 53 -3.20 -6.16 -3.77
CA VAL A 53 -3.08 -5.34 -2.57
C VAL A 53 -2.36 -6.08 -1.45
N ILE A 54 -2.71 -7.35 -1.23
CA ILE A 54 -2.04 -8.21 -0.25
C ILE A 54 -0.56 -8.42 -0.61
N ALA A 55 -0.26 -8.59 -1.90
CA ALA A 55 1.11 -8.76 -2.37
C ALA A 55 1.94 -7.49 -2.21
N VAL A 56 1.38 -6.31 -2.47
CA VAL A 56 2.04 -5.02 -2.22
C VAL A 56 2.26 -4.81 -0.72
N LEU A 57 1.25 -5.00 0.13
CA LEU A 57 1.39 -4.77 1.58
C LEU A 57 2.31 -5.79 2.28
N GLY A 58 2.43 -7.00 1.74
CA GLY A 58 3.29 -8.05 2.28
C GLY A 58 4.77 -7.94 1.89
N ASP A 59 5.10 -7.16 0.88
CA ASP A 59 6.47 -7.05 0.35
C ASP A 59 7.36 -6.17 1.26
N GLY A 60 8.57 -6.65 1.55
CA GLY A 60 9.53 -5.95 2.42
C GLY A 60 10.12 -4.67 1.81
N ALA A 61 10.08 -4.54 0.48
CA ALA A 61 10.52 -3.36 -0.26
C ALA A 61 9.44 -2.29 -0.36
N THR A 62 8.21 -2.58 0.09
CA THR A 62 7.13 -1.60 0.10
C THR A 62 7.40 -0.49 1.10
N ASP A 63 7.22 0.73 0.62
CA ASP A 63 7.26 1.93 1.45
C ASP A 63 5.85 2.47 1.72
N VAL A 64 5.71 3.21 2.81
CA VAL A 64 4.44 3.83 3.18
C VAL A 64 4.67 5.23 3.73
N GLU A 65 3.97 6.18 3.14
CA GLU A 65 3.95 7.56 3.59
C GLU A 65 2.51 7.97 3.95
N LYS A 66 2.34 8.69 5.06
CA LYS A 66 1.04 9.27 5.42
C LYS A 66 1.03 10.75 5.04
N LEU A 67 0.14 11.12 4.13
CA LEU A 67 -0.11 12.52 3.76
C LEU A 67 -1.58 12.85 4.04
N GLY A 68 -1.81 13.70 5.04
CA GLY A 68 -3.15 14.06 5.50
C GLY A 68 -3.97 12.84 5.92
N LYS A 69 -5.08 12.60 5.22
CA LYS A 69 -6.04 11.51 5.49
C LYS A 69 -5.71 10.19 4.78
N ASN A 70 -4.60 10.11 4.04
CA ASN A 70 -4.29 8.97 3.19
C ASN A 70 -2.90 8.41 3.47
N TYR A 71 -2.79 7.10 3.43
CA TYR A 71 -1.55 6.36 3.26
C TYR A 71 -1.28 6.15 1.77
N TYR A 72 -0.07 6.48 1.34
CA TYR A 72 0.47 6.20 0.02
C TYR A 72 1.46 5.04 0.18
N VAL A 73 1.03 3.86 -0.26
CA VAL A 73 1.80 2.62 -0.15
C VAL A 73 2.41 2.34 -1.52
N THR A 74 3.73 2.47 -1.64
CA THR A 74 4.44 2.39 -2.92
C THR A 74 5.30 1.13 -2.96
N ASN A 75 5.15 0.34 -4.02
CA ASN A 75 6.02 -0.79 -4.31
C ASN A 75 6.58 -0.64 -5.74
N SER A 76 7.85 -0.24 -5.81
CA SER A 76 8.53 0.01 -7.09
C SER A 76 8.76 -1.28 -7.88
N THR A 77 9.05 -2.42 -7.22
CA THR A 77 9.20 -3.73 -7.86
C THR A 77 7.96 -4.15 -8.64
N ARG A 78 6.78 -3.83 -8.10
CA ARG A 78 5.47 -4.10 -8.71
C ARG A 78 4.92 -2.93 -9.52
N ARG A 79 5.66 -1.81 -9.58
CA ARG A 79 5.25 -0.56 -10.24
C ARG A 79 3.85 -0.12 -9.85
N ALA A 80 3.51 -0.25 -8.57
CA ALA A 80 2.18 0.01 -8.04
C ALA A 80 2.23 0.92 -6.82
N GLN A 81 1.29 1.85 -6.75
CA GLN A 81 1.03 2.67 -5.57
C GLN A 81 -0.42 2.55 -5.17
N LEU A 82 -0.68 2.15 -3.92
CA LEU A 82 -2.01 2.11 -3.33
C LEU A 82 -2.24 3.38 -2.53
N VAL A 83 -3.42 3.97 -2.66
CA VAL A 83 -3.85 5.08 -1.82
C VAL A 83 -4.94 4.56 -0.91
N ILE A 84 -4.70 4.55 0.39
CA ILE A 84 -5.57 3.95 1.40
C ILE A 84 -5.96 5.03 2.41
N ASN A 85 -7.23 5.12 2.79
CA ASN A 85 -7.65 6.07 3.81
C ASN A 85 -7.07 5.69 5.18
N SER A 86 -6.54 6.67 5.93
CA SER A 86 -5.88 6.40 7.20
C SER A 86 -6.80 6.20 8.39
N PHE A 87 -8.10 6.54 8.25
CA PHE A 87 -9.07 6.41 9.33
C PHE A 87 -9.80 5.06 9.27
N ASN A 88 -10.23 4.64 8.08
CA ASN A 88 -11.03 3.43 7.90
C ASN A 88 -10.38 2.37 7.01
N TYR A 89 -9.11 2.56 6.63
CA TYR A 89 -8.34 1.61 5.83
C TYR A 89 -8.98 1.21 4.50
N ARG A 90 -9.94 2.01 4.00
CA ARG A 90 -10.53 1.78 2.68
C ARG A 90 -9.52 2.10 1.59
N LEU A 91 -9.27 1.16 0.69
CA LEU A 91 -8.53 1.44 -0.53
C LEU A 91 -9.30 2.49 -1.34
N ILE A 92 -8.67 3.60 -1.70
CA ILE A 92 -9.29 4.69 -2.47
C ILE A 92 -9.04 4.47 -3.96
N THR A 93 -7.79 4.16 -4.31
CA THR A 93 -7.35 3.91 -5.69
C THR A 93 -6.00 3.20 -5.71
N ALA A 94 -5.61 2.72 -6.90
CA ALA A 94 -4.26 2.24 -7.18
C ALA A 94 -3.76 2.94 -8.45
N ASN A 95 -2.51 3.39 -8.43
CA ASN A 95 -1.83 4.02 -9.55
C ASN A 95 -0.67 3.14 -10.00
N ARG A 96 -0.32 3.23 -11.28
CA ARG A 96 0.94 2.70 -11.79
C ARG A 96 2.04 3.69 -11.47
N VAL A 97 3.15 3.21 -10.93
CA VAL A 97 4.36 4.01 -10.75
C VAL A 97 5.15 3.86 -12.05
N THR A 98 5.26 4.94 -12.81
CA THR A 98 6.22 5.05 -13.90
C THR A 98 7.54 5.55 -13.32
N GLU A 99 8.64 4.93 -13.73
CA GLU A 99 9.99 5.47 -13.51
C GLU A 99 10.11 6.89 -14.12
#